data_AF-A0A059E6H3-F1
#
_entry.id   AF-A0A059E6H3-F1
#
_cell.length_a   1.000
_cell.length_b   1.000
_cell.length_c   1.000
_cell.angle_alpha   90.00
_cell.angle_beta   90.00
_cell.angle_gamma   90.00
#
_symmetry.space_group_name_H-M   'P 1'
#
loop_
_entity.id
_entity.type
_entity.pdbx_description
1 polymer ?
#
loop_
_entity_poly.entity_id
_entity_poly.type
_entity_poly.pdbx_seq_one_letter_code
_entity_poly.pdbx_strand_id
1 'polypeptide(L)'
;MRDSRPKLLKLVALKRQKAEQSLAIVQAELRDLGKQLDALQEEFASADRAGGDVRAMMLSSQYGHSRRVLHDMDRKRSEIADAQQRFNAAREELKRILNSEDQLIQMRAGS
;
A
#
# COMPACT_ATOMS: atom_id res chain seq x y z
N MET A 1 45.60 -0.57 -4.50
CA MET A 1 44.17 -0.16 -4.63
C MET A 1 43.52 -0.29 -3.27
N ARG A 2 42.86 0.76 -2.74
CA ARG A 2 42.16 0.66 -1.44
C ARG A 2 41.02 -0.34 -1.57
N ASP A 3 40.92 -1.28 -0.64
CA ASP A 3 39.83 -2.24 -0.60
C ASP A 3 38.50 -1.49 -0.39
N SER A 4 37.73 -1.37 -1.47
CA SER A 4 36.47 -0.61 -1.50
C SER A 4 35.30 -1.47 -1.02
N ARG A 5 35.52 -2.77 -0.79
CA ARG A 5 34.50 -3.76 -0.43
C ARG A 5 33.78 -3.48 0.91
N PRO A 6 34.45 -3.10 2.01
CA PRO A 6 33.75 -2.75 3.26
C PRO A 6 32.79 -1.56 3.09
N LYS A 7 33.14 -0.61 2.22
CA LYS A 7 32.27 0.53 1.88
C LYS A 7 31.06 0.09 1.07
N LEU A 8 31.24 -0.86 0.14
CA LEU A 8 30.15 -1.43 -0.64
C LEU A 8 29.16 -2.21 0.23
N LEU A 9 29.64 -3.06 1.14
CA LEU A 9 28.77 -3.78 2.10
C LEU A 9 27.97 -2.82 2.96
N LYS A 10 28.61 -1.77 3.50
CA LYS A 10 27.91 -0.73 4.28
C LYS A 10 26.86 0.00 3.44
N LEU A 11 27.16 0.32 2.18
CA LEU A 11 26.23 0.99 1.28
C LEU A 11 25.01 0.09 0.98
N VAL A 12 25.23 -1.20 0.72
CA VAL A 12 24.15 -2.16 0.46
C VAL A 12 23.28 -2.36 1.69
N ALA A 13 23.86 -2.47 2.88
CA ALA A 13 23.09 -2.55 4.13
C ALA A 13 22.18 -1.33 4.35
N LEU A 14 22.69 -0.12 4.09
CA LEU A 14 21.88 1.12 4.16
C LEU A 14 20.75 1.12 3.11
N LYS A 15 21.03 0.67 1.89
CA LYS A 15 20.01 0.53 0.85
C LYS A 15 18.92 -0.48 1.25
N ARG A 16 19.31 -1.62 1.84
CA ARG A 16 18.39 -2.64 2.33
C ARG A 16 17.47 -2.06 3.39
N GLN A 17 18.02 -1.41 4.41
CA GLN A 17 17.25 -0.77 5.47
C GLN A 17 16.21 0.22 4.91
N LYS A 18 16.61 1.05 3.93
CA LYS A 18 15.70 1.98 3.27
C LYS A 18 14.60 1.27 2.47
N ALA A 19 14.93 0.19 1.77
CA ALA A 19 13.97 -0.59 0.99
C ALA A 19 12.95 -1.31 1.90
N GLU A 20 13.42 -1.88 3.01
CA GLU A 20 12.57 -2.47 4.06
C GLU A 20 11.60 -1.44 4.64
N GLN A 21 12.11 -0.25 4.98
CA GLN A 21 11.27 0.84 5.47
C GLN A 21 10.23 1.27 4.43
N SER A 22 10.62 1.38 3.17
CA SER A 22 9.71 1.77 2.07
C SER A 22 8.60 0.73 1.88
N LEU A 23 8.95 -0.56 1.93
CA LEU A 23 7.98 -1.66 1.86
C LEU A 23 7.01 -1.61 3.05
N ALA A 24 7.51 -1.40 4.26
CA ALA A 24 6.68 -1.31 5.47
C ALA A 24 5.70 -0.14 5.42
N ILE A 25 6.13 1.03 4.89
CA ILE A 25 5.27 2.20 4.69
C ILE A 25 4.11 1.87 3.75
N VAL A 26 4.41 1.32 2.57
CA VAL A 26 3.37 1.02 1.57
C VAL A 26 2.44 -0.10 2.07
N GLN A 27 2.95 -1.08 2.82
CA GLN A 27 2.13 -2.10 3.46
C GLN A 27 1.18 -1.51 4.51
N ALA A 28 1.64 -0.54 5.30
CA ALA A 28 0.78 0.16 6.26
C ALA A 28 -0.32 0.96 5.55
N GLU A 29 0.04 1.65 4.46
CA GLU A 29 -0.90 2.40 3.63
C GLU A 29 -1.98 1.49 3.01
N LEU A 30 -1.61 0.34 2.45
CA LEU A 30 -2.57 -0.64 1.92
C LEU A 30 -3.56 -1.13 2.98
N ARG A 31 -3.09 -1.38 4.20
CA ARG A 31 -3.98 -1.79 5.31
C ARG A 31 -4.94 -0.68 5.71
N ASP A 32 -4.48 0.57 5.71
CA ASP A 32 -5.30 1.72 6.06
C ASP A 32 -6.36 1.99 4.99
N LEU A 33 -5.98 1.99 3.71
CA LEU A 33 -6.91 2.12 2.59
C LEU A 33 -7.96 1.00 2.57
N GLY A 34 -7.56 -0.23 2.90
CA GLY A 34 -8.49 -1.36 3.06
C GLY A 34 -9.55 -1.09 4.12
N LYS A 35 -9.14 -0.66 5.32
CA LYS A 35 -10.09 -0.30 6.39
C LYS A 35 -11.03 0.83 6.00
N GLN A 36 -10.52 1.85 5.29
CA GLN A 36 -11.35 2.95 4.81
C GLN A 36 -12.38 2.49 3.79
N LEU A 37 -12.02 1.57 2.89
CA LEU A 37 -12.96 0.98 1.94
C LEU A 37 -14.01 0.13 2.64
N ASP A 38 -13.61 -0.69 3.62
CA ASP A 38 -14.54 -1.52 4.41
C ASP A 38 -15.56 -0.63 5.15
N ALA A 39 -15.10 0.47 5.76
CA ALA A 39 -15.98 1.43 6.43
C ALA A 39 -17.00 2.08 5.47
N LEU A 40 -16.59 2.47 4.26
CA LEU A 40 -17.49 2.99 3.24
C LEU A 40 -18.51 1.94 2.76
N GLN A 41 -18.11 0.68 2.67
CA GLN A 41 -19.00 -0.43 2.33
C GLN A 41 -20.05 -0.67 3.42
N GLU A 42 -19.65 -0.61 4.69
CA GLU A 42 -20.57 -0.70 5.83
C GLU A 42 -21.55 0.48 5.85
N GLU A 43 -21.05 1.70 5.64
CA GLU A 43 -21.87 2.92 5.55
C GLU A 43 -22.94 2.78 4.46
N PHE A 44 -22.53 2.37 3.26
CA PHE A 44 -23.45 2.14 2.15
C PHE A 44 -24.52 1.07 2.47
N ALA A 45 -24.12 -0.06 3.06
CA ALA A 45 -25.02 -1.15 3.41
C ALA A 45 -25.98 -0.80 4.58
N SER A 46 -25.63 0.17 5.42
CA SER A 46 -26.47 0.67 6.51
C SER A 46 -27.56 1.62 5.99
N ALA A 47 -27.22 2.45 5.00
CA ALA A 47 -28.15 3.40 4.39
C ALA A 47 -29.30 2.71 3.64
N ASP A 48 -29.07 1.52 3.10
CA ASP A 48 -30.09 0.73 2.37
C ASP A 48 -31.19 0.15 3.30
N ARG A 49 -30.90 -0.04 4.60
CA ARG A 49 -31.80 -0.73 5.54
C ARG A 49 -32.83 0.16 6.26
N ALA A 50 -32.74 1.49 6.16
CA ALA A 50 -33.51 2.44 6.99
C ALA A 50 -34.92 2.81 6.44
N GLY A 51 -35.51 2.01 5.54
CA GLY A 51 -36.70 2.40 4.77
C GLY A 51 -38.05 2.35 5.50
N GLY A 52 -38.48 3.46 6.13
CA GLY A 52 -39.84 3.67 6.65
C GLY A 52 -40.32 5.14 6.62
N ASP A 53 -41.37 5.40 5.83
CA ASP A 53 -42.27 6.58 5.75
C ASP A 53 -41.80 8.04 5.53
N VAL A 54 -40.55 8.45 5.74
CA VAL A 54 -40.10 9.82 5.36
C VAL A 54 -39.52 9.83 3.93
N ARG A 55 -40.24 9.22 2.99
CA ARG A 55 -39.64 8.70 1.75
C ARG A 55 -39.16 9.78 0.77
N ALA A 56 -39.88 10.86 0.50
CA ALA A 56 -39.53 11.77 -0.61
C ALA A 56 -38.28 12.66 -0.37
N MET A 57 -38.15 13.27 0.82
CA MET A 57 -36.95 14.06 1.18
C MET A 57 -35.74 13.18 1.52
N MET A 58 -35.96 12.04 2.20
CA MET A 58 -34.89 11.08 2.45
C MET A 58 -34.39 10.48 1.13
N LEU A 59 -35.25 10.16 0.17
CA LEU A 59 -34.81 9.64 -1.14
C LEU A 59 -33.86 10.60 -1.86
N SER A 60 -34.17 11.90 -1.98
CA SER A 60 -33.26 12.85 -2.65
C SER A 60 -31.92 12.99 -1.94
N SER A 61 -31.91 13.01 -0.60
CA SER A 61 -30.68 13.08 0.20
C SER A 61 -29.90 11.77 0.16
N GLN A 62 -30.59 10.63 0.21
CA GLN A 62 -30.04 9.28 0.18
C GLN A 62 -29.45 8.98 -1.19
N TYR A 63 -30.10 9.32 -2.30
CA TYR A 63 -29.51 9.17 -3.64
C TYR A 63 -28.25 10.03 -3.82
N GLY A 64 -28.24 11.26 -3.29
CA GLY A 64 -27.04 12.12 -3.31
C GLY A 64 -25.91 11.57 -2.45
N HIS A 65 -26.23 11.06 -1.26
CA HIS A 65 -25.29 10.46 -0.33
C HIS A 65 -24.74 9.13 -0.84
N SER A 66 -25.59 8.19 -1.26
CA SER A 66 -25.21 6.91 -1.85
C SER A 66 -24.33 7.10 -3.10
N ARG A 67 -24.64 8.07 -3.96
CA ARG A 67 -23.78 8.39 -5.11
C ARG A 67 -22.41 8.91 -4.70
N ARG A 68 -22.33 9.70 -3.63
CA ARG A 68 -21.06 10.18 -3.07
C ARG A 68 -20.26 9.01 -2.48
N VAL A 69 -20.88 8.16 -1.66
CA VAL A 69 -20.23 7.00 -1.06
C VAL A 69 -19.71 6.04 -2.13
N LEU A 70 -20.48 5.76 -3.19
CA LEU A 70 -20.02 4.96 -4.32
C LEU A 70 -18.81 5.57 -5.04
N HIS A 71 -18.84 6.89 -5.28
CA HIS A 71 -17.70 7.59 -5.88
C HIS A 71 -16.45 7.53 -4.97
N ASP A 72 -16.63 7.69 -3.67
CA ASP A 72 -15.54 7.60 -2.69
C ASP A 72 -14.98 6.17 -2.61
N MET A 73 -15.83 5.14 -2.71
CA MET A 73 -15.41 3.74 -2.82
C MET A 73 -14.59 3.47 -4.09
N ASP A 74 -15.03 3.98 -5.25
CA ASP A 74 -14.29 3.79 -6.50
C ASP A 74 -12.94 4.52 -6.47
N ARG A 75 -12.91 5.72 -5.89
CA ARG A 75 -11.65 6.42 -5.61
C ARG A 75 -10.73 5.61 -4.71
N LYS A 76 -11.24 5.06 -3.61
CA LYS A 76 -10.45 4.23 -2.68
C LYS A 76 -9.92 2.96 -3.35
N ARG A 77 -10.71 2.33 -4.22
CA ARG A 77 -10.26 1.18 -5.02
C ARG A 77 -9.11 1.56 -5.96
N SER A 78 -9.17 2.74 -6.58
CA SER A 78 -8.06 3.25 -7.40
C SER A 78 -6.82 3.50 -6.55
N GLU A 79 -6.96 4.15 -5.39
CA GLU A 79 -5.85 4.40 -4.46
C GLU A 79 -5.20 3.08 -3.99
N ILE A 80 -6.02 2.04 -3.73
CA ILE A 80 -5.54 0.69 -3.39
C ILE A 80 -4.77 0.07 -4.56
N ALA A 81 -5.28 0.17 -5.79
CA ALA A 81 -4.60 -0.37 -6.97
C ALA A 81 -3.21 0.28 -7.16
N ASP A 82 -3.13 1.60 -7.01
CA ASP A 82 -1.87 2.35 -7.09
C ASP A 82 -0.92 1.98 -5.94
N ALA A 83 -1.43 1.83 -4.73
CA ALA A 83 -0.64 1.37 -3.58
C ALA A 83 -0.14 -0.07 -3.78
N GLN A 84 -0.93 -0.95 -4.40
CA GLN A 84 -0.54 -2.32 -4.72
C GLN A 84 0.61 -2.36 -5.74
N GLN A 85 0.56 -1.50 -6.75
CA GLN A 85 1.67 -1.35 -7.71
C GLN A 85 2.95 -0.88 -7.01
N ARG A 86 2.86 0.13 -6.14
CA ARG A 86 3.99 0.62 -5.34
C ARG A 86 4.53 -0.46 -4.41
N PHE A 87 3.67 -1.27 -3.81
CA PHE A 87 4.05 -2.38 -2.94
C PHE A 87 4.87 -3.42 -3.71
N ASN A 88 4.38 -3.82 -4.89
CA ASN A 88 5.08 -4.76 -5.75
C ASN A 88 6.45 -4.21 -6.19
N ALA A 89 6.52 -2.93 -6.56
CA ALA A 89 7.78 -2.29 -6.92
C ALA A 89 8.78 -2.25 -5.74
N ALA A 90 8.32 -1.91 -4.53
CA ALA A 90 9.16 -1.91 -3.33
C ALA A 90 9.66 -3.32 -2.98
N ARG A 91 8.82 -4.34 -3.18
CA ARG A 91 9.17 -5.75 -2.96
C ARG A 91 10.24 -6.23 -3.93
N GLU A 92 10.09 -5.92 -5.22
CA GLU A 92 11.10 -6.29 -6.22
C GLU A 92 12.42 -5.54 -6.01
N GLU A 93 12.39 -4.28 -5.56
CA GLU A 93 13.59 -3.55 -5.20
C GLU A 93 14.35 -4.20 -4.03
N LEU A 94 13.63 -4.56 -2.95
CA LEU A 94 14.22 -5.27 -1.82
C LEU A 94 14.87 -6.59 -2.27
N LYS A 95 14.19 -7.36 -3.12
CA LYS A 95 14.72 -8.61 -3.69
C LYS A 95 16.02 -8.39 -4.46
N ARG A 96 16.10 -7.34 -5.29
CA ARG A 96 17.33 -6.99 -6.02
C ARG A 96 18.49 -6.63 -5.09
N ILE A 97 18.19 -5.90 -4.01
CA ILE A 97 19.19 -5.52 -3.01
C ILE A 97 19.71 -6.75 -2.26
N LEU A 98 18.83 -7.65 -1.82
CA LEU A 98 19.22 -8.90 -1.15
C LEU A 98 20.11 -9.76 -2.05
N ASN A 99 19.73 -9.93 -3.32
CA ASN A 99 20.56 -10.65 -4.29
C ASN A 99 21.95 -10.01 -4.46
N SER A 100 22.03 -8.67 -4.45
CA SER A 100 23.29 -7.95 -4.56
C SER A 100 24.15 -8.10 -3.28
N GLU A 101 23.52 -8.15 -2.11
CA GLU A 101 24.18 -8.42 -0.83
C GLU A 101 24.77 -9.83 -0.81
N ASP A 102 24.01 -10.84 -1.23
CA ASP A 102 24.46 -12.23 -1.31
C ASP A 102 25.65 -12.39 -2.26
N GLN A 103 25.63 -11.75 -3.43
CA GLN A 103 26.76 -11.77 -4.36
C GLN A 103 28.03 -11.17 -3.74
N LEU A 104 27.91 -10.04 -3.03
CA LEU A 104 29.05 -9.42 -2.34
C LEU A 104 29.60 -10.31 -1.22
N ILE A 105 28.74 -11.04 -0.52
CA ILE A 105 29.13 -11.99 0.53
C ILE A 105 29.80 -13.23 -0.09
N GLN A 106 29.29 -13.77 -1.19
CA GLN A 106 29.91 -14.90 -1.90
C GLN A 106 31.30 -14.55 -2.42
N MET A 107 31.50 -13.34 -2.94
CA MET A 107 32.82 -12.83 -3.33
C MET A 107 33.80 -12.74 -2.16
N ARG A 108 33.31 -12.56 -0.91
CA ARG A 108 34.14 -12.60 0.31
C ARG A 108 34.56 -14.02 0.67
N ALA A 109 33.72 -15.02 0.45
CA ALA A 109 33.98 -16.41 0.86
C ALA A 109 34.91 -17.18 -0.10
N GLY A 110 35.01 -16.73 -1.36
CA GLY A 110 35.88 -17.32 -2.38
C GLY A 110 37.23 -16.62 -2.58
N SER A 111 37.57 -15.61 -1.76
CA SER A 111 38.89 -14.94 -1.71
C SER A 111 39.65 -15.37 -0.46
#